data_AF-A0A5S9RAE9-F1
#
_entry.id   AF-A0A5S9RAE9-F1
#
_cell.length_a   1.000
_cell.length_b   1.000
_cell.length_c   1.000
_cell.angle_alpha   90.00
_cell.angle_beta   90.00
_cell.angle_gamma   90.00
#
_symmetry.space_group_name_H-M   'P 1'
#
loop_
_entity.id
_entity.type
_entity.pdbx_description
1 polymer ?
#
loop_
_entity_poly.entity_id
_entity_poly.type
_entity_poly.pdbx_seq_one_letter_code
_entity_poly.pdbx_strand_id
1 'polypeptide(L)' 'MAFTPPLSVGDLRNGWRSLAQHLTADQVEHLSAMERHPAYAFRPGFLLLEALELVQPGWAAEYAAALAVT' A
#
# COMPACT_ATOMS: atom_id res chain seq x y z
N MET A 1 17.99 4.68 -2.37
CA MET A 1 17.08 5.57 -3.12
C MET A 1 16.06 6.08 -2.11
N ALA A 2 15.82 7.38 -2.03
CA ALA A 2 14.84 7.93 -1.10
C ALA A 2 13.42 7.53 -1.53
N PHE A 3 12.52 7.35 -0.55
CA PHE A 3 11.07 7.25 -0.76
C PHE A 3 10.57 8.45 -1.57
N THR A 4 10.46 8.29 -2.89
CA THR A 4 9.74 9.25 -3.74
C THR A 4 8.48 8.55 -4.20
N PRO A 5 7.43 8.54 -3.37
CA PRO A 5 6.19 7.93 -3.80
C PRO A 5 5.69 8.71 -5.02
N PRO A 6 5.17 8.04 -6.06
CA PRO A 6 4.53 8.72 -7.20
C PRO A 6 3.28 9.51 -6.79
N LEU A 7 2.88 9.41 -5.51
CA LEU A 7 1.66 9.94 -4.91
C LEU A 7 2.01 10.58 -3.58
N SER A 8 1.40 11.71 -3.23
CA SER A 8 1.64 12.31 -1.91
C SER A 8 1.10 11.39 -0.80
N VAL A 9 1.66 11.43 0.41
CA VAL A 9 1.15 10.65 1.56
C VAL A 9 -0.35 10.89 1.81
N GLY A 10 -0.87 12.07 1.43
CA GLY A 10 -2.29 12.39 1.44
C GLY A 10 -3.15 11.56 0.46
N ASP A 11 -2.60 11.20 -0.71
CA ASP A 11 -3.29 10.38 -1.72
C ASP A 11 -3.36 8.90 -1.30
N LEU A 12 -2.38 8.43 -0.52
CA LEU A 12 -2.36 7.09 0.07
C LEU A 12 -3.45 6.88 1.14
N ARG A 13 -4.11 7.95 1.62
CA ARG A 13 -5.30 7.84 2.50
C ARG A 13 -6.49 7.17 1.82
N ASN A 14 -6.53 7.16 0.48
CA ASN A 14 -7.54 6.42 -0.29
C ASN A 14 -7.29 4.90 -0.31
N GLY A 15 -6.22 4.44 0.34
CA GLY A 15 -5.84 3.03 0.44
C GLY A 15 -5.00 2.55 -0.74
N TRP A 16 -4.70 1.25 -0.75
CA TRP A 16 -3.84 0.60 -1.74
C TRP A 16 -4.28 0.81 -3.19
N ARG A 17 -5.57 1.08 -3.45
CA ARG A 17 -6.12 1.32 -4.79
C ARG A 17 -5.43 2.46 -5.54
N SER A 18 -4.93 3.47 -4.83
CA SER A 18 -4.17 4.57 -5.43
C SER A 18 -2.88 4.07 -6.12
N LEU A 19 -2.33 2.95 -5.67
CA LEU A 19 -1.13 2.30 -6.20
C LEU A 19 -1.43 1.32 -7.35
N ALA A 20 -2.70 1.06 -7.68
CA ALA A 20 -3.08 0.06 -8.67
C ALA A 20 -2.45 0.29 -10.06
N GLN A 21 -2.18 1.54 -10.44
CA GLN A 21 -1.50 1.89 -11.70
C GLN A 21 -0.03 1.45 -11.76
N HIS A 22 0.59 1.15 -10.61
CA HIS A 22 1.98 0.70 -10.49
C HIS A 22 2.11 -0.80 -10.25
N LEU A 23 0.97 -1.51 -10.18
CA LEU A 23 0.90 -2.93 -9.88
C LEU A 23 0.53 -3.73 -11.13
N THR A 24 0.96 -4.98 -11.18
CA THR A 24 0.51 -5.91 -12.22
C THR A 24 -0.93 -6.35 -11.98
N ALA A 25 -1.59 -6.89 -13.00
CA ALA A 25 -2.95 -7.41 -12.88
C ALA A 25 -3.06 -8.48 -11.77
N ASP A 26 -2.08 -9.38 -11.68
CA ASP A 26 -2.03 -10.43 -10.65
C ASP A 26 -1.90 -9.84 -9.23
N GLN A 27 -1.09 -8.79 -9.06
CA GLN A 27 -0.91 -8.11 -7.78
C GLN A 27 -2.19 -7.36 -7.36
N VAL A 28 -2.88 -6.73 -8.31
CA VAL A 28 -4.18 -6.09 -8.07
C VAL A 28 -5.24 -7.12 -7.69
N GLU A 29 -5.27 -8.28 -8.37
CA GLU A 29 -6.18 -9.38 -8.03
C GLU A 29 -5.89 -9.92 -6.62
N HIS A 30 -4.61 -10.11 -6.28
CA HIS A 30 -4.17 -10.54 -4.96
C HIS A 30 -4.66 -9.59 -3.86
N LEU A 31 -4.39 -8.28 -3.98
CA LEU A 31 -4.83 -7.28 -3.00
C LEU A 31 -6.36 -7.19 -2.93
N SER A 32 -7.06 -7.32 -4.06
CA SER A 32 -8.52 -7.36 -4.11
C SER A 32 -9.09 -8.60 -3.43
N ALA A 33 -8.41 -9.74 -3.51
CA ALA A 33 -8.78 -10.96 -2.82
C ALA A 33 -8.56 -10.83 -1.30
N MET A 34 -7.43 -10.26 -0.89
CA MET A 34 -7.15 -9.97 0.52
C MET A 34 -8.17 -9.00 1.11
N GLU A 35 -8.52 -7.93 0.41
CA GLU A 35 -9.51 -6.96 0.88
C GLU A 35 -10.89 -7.58 1.15
N ARG A 36 -11.31 -8.51 0.29
CA ARG A 36 -12.57 -9.26 0.45
C ARG A 36 -12.50 -10.32 1.55
N HIS A 37 -11.29 -10.67 2.01
CA HIS A 37 -11.10 -11.71 3.00
C HIS A 37 -11.38 -11.17 4.41
N PRO A 38 -12.18 -11.88 5.23
CA PRO A 38 -12.65 -11.38 6.54
C PRO A 38 -11.51 -11.06 7.52
N ALA A 39 -10.34 -11.72 7.38
CA ALA A 39 -9.17 -11.42 8.20
C ALA A 39 -8.57 -10.03 7.95
N TYR A 40 -8.79 -9.43 6.78
CA TYR A 40 -8.22 -8.13 6.38
C TYR A 40 -9.28 -7.04 6.16
N ALA A 41 -10.57 -7.38 6.21
CA ALA A 41 -11.69 -6.46 6.02
C ALA A 41 -11.65 -5.21 6.95
N PHE A 42 -11.04 -5.34 8.13
CA PHE A 42 -10.88 -4.24 9.10
C PHE A 42 -9.43 -3.74 9.23
N ARG A 43 -8.57 -4.09 8.26
CA ARG A 43 -7.14 -3.74 8.26
C ARG A 43 -6.71 -3.05 6.96
N PRO A 44 -7.33 -1.91 6.59
CA PRO A 44 -6.99 -1.20 5.35
C PRO A 44 -5.53 -0.72 5.33
N GLY A 45 -4.95 -0.40 6.49
CA GLY A 45 -3.52 -0.06 6.59
C GLY A 45 -2.59 -1.23 6.27
N PHE A 46 -2.99 -2.46 6.57
CA PHE A 46 -2.18 -3.64 6.23
C PHE A 46 -2.10 -3.85 4.73
N LEU A 47 -3.25 -3.73 4.04
CA LEU A 47 -3.30 -3.83 2.57
C LEU A 47 -2.47 -2.74 1.89
N LEU A 48 -2.43 -1.53 2.47
CA LEU A 48 -1.59 -0.45 1.98
C LEU A 48 -0.09 -0.79 2.13
N LEU A 49 0.34 -1.31 3.28
CA LEU A 49 1.73 -1.73 3.48
C LEU A 49 2.13 -2.85 2.52
N GLU A 50 1.26 -3.84 2.32
CA GLU A 50 1.48 -4.92 1.35
C GLU A 50 1.64 -4.36 -0.07
N ALA A 51 0.74 -3.45 -0.47
CA ALA A 51 0.80 -2.81 -1.78
C ALA A 51 2.06 -1.97 -1.99
N LEU A 52 2.52 -1.26 -0.96
CA LEU A 52 3.76 -0.49 -1.02
C LEU A 52 4.97 -1.41 -1.25
N GLU A 53 5.04 -2.53 -0.55
CA GLU A 53 6.14 -3.49 -0.69
C GLU A 53 6.13 -4.19 -2.06
N LEU A 54 4.93 -4.42 -2.63
CA LEU A 54 4.76 -4.95 -3.98
C LEU A 54 5.19 -3.96 -5.08
N VAL A 55 5.00 -2.65 -4.87
CA VAL A 55 5.46 -1.61 -5.80
C VAL A 55 6.98 -1.46 -5.72
N GLN A 56 7.51 -1.31 -4.52
CA GLN A 56 8.95 -1.23 -4.31
C GLN A 56 9.33 -1.78 -2.93
N PRO A 57 10.22 -2.77 -2.87
CA PRO A 57 10.71 -3.30 -1.61
C PRO A 57 11.30 -2.21 -0.72
N GLY A 58 10.91 -2.18 0.55
CA GLY A 58 11.32 -1.21 1.56
C GLY A 58 10.39 0.00 1.73
N TRP A 59 9.45 0.24 0.81
CA TRP A 59 8.50 1.36 0.94
C TRP A 59 7.52 1.21 2.09
N ALA A 60 7.15 -0.03 2.45
CA ALA A 60 6.30 -0.25 3.61
C ALA A 60 6.96 0.25 4.91
N ALA A 61 8.26 0.00 5.06
CA ALA A 61 9.03 0.43 6.22
C ALA A 61 9.21 1.97 6.24
N GLU A 62 9.51 2.58 5.09
CA GLU A 62 9.65 4.03 4.95
C GLU A 62 8.33 4.76 5.24
N TYR A 63 7.21 4.24 4.75
CA TYR A 63 5.87 4.77 5.04
C TYR A 63 5.50 4.65 6.52
N ALA A 64 5.77 3.49 7.14
CA ALA A 64 5.53 3.30 8.57
C ALA A 64 6.40 4.25 9.43
N ALA A 65 7.66 4.46 9.05
CA ALA A 65 8.55 5.41 9.71
C ALA A 65 8.04 6.86 9.58
N ALA A 66 7.52 7.24 8.41
CA ALA A 66 6.94 8.57 8.19
C ALA A 66 5.69 8.80 9.06
N LEU A 67 4.84 7.78 9.23
CA LEU A 67 3.67 7.87 10.10
C LEU A 67 4.05 7.97 11.59
N ALA A 68 5.12 7.32 12.02
CA ALA A 68 5.55 7.35 13.43
C ALA A 68 6.11 8.71 13.88
N VAL A 69 6.48 9.58 12.94
CA VAL A 69 7.06 10.91 13.21
C VAL A 69 5.99 12.02 13.20
N THR A 70 4.76 11.72 12.78
CA THR A 70 3.62 12.66 12.71
C THR A 70 2.67 12.48 13.88
#